data_AF-S8E429-F1
#
_entry.id   AF-S8E429-F1
#
_cell.length_a   1.000
_cell.length_b   1.000
_cell.length_c   1.000
_cell.angle_alpha   90.00
_cell.angle_beta   90.00
_cell.angle_gamma   90.00
#
_symmetry.space_group_name_H-M   'P 1'
#
loop_
_entity.id
_entity.type
_entity.pdbx_description
1 polymer ?
#
loop_
_entity_poly.entity_id
_entity_poly.type
_entity_poly.pdbx_seq_one_letter_code
_entity_poly.pdbx_strand_id
1 'polypeptide(L)'
;MPFAIDSATRIIAERVESSSSGKAASRICCYQCGRIVAPDLLRSHVGEHILRALLGVEETNLQEKVHRHYPCGFCGRTGCQISLLKTSSSYQPVSRCLRAQKFTLAAAKKHSNRMKSTNAPIHCDLCDVDPATKQKPVFWKYNMFQHIHEKHPSHWDPATSRTTRLSKTFIKAIDAELKELQAIAPGATQPYPIPDPDVVSEPRRDVDDGSKHASKRIKFS
;
A
#
# COMPACT_ATOMS: atom_id res chain seq x y z
N MET A 1 25.95 17.79 10.31
CA MET A 1 24.79 17.61 9.42
C MET A 1 23.51 17.64 10.25
N PRO A 2 22.84 18.79 10.45
CA PRO A 2 21.61 18.85 11.23
C PRO A 2 20.38 19.00 10.32
N PHE A 3 19.62 17.93 10.11
CA PHE A 3 18.27 18.00 9.52
C PHE A 3 17.40 16.90 10.13
N ALA A 4 16.64 17.19 11.19
CA ALA A 4 15.58 16.26 11.68
C ALA A 4 14.58 16.84 12.70
N ILE A 5 14.30 18.15 12.79
CA ILE A 5 13.33 18.66 13.80
C ILE A 5 12.15 19.45 13.18
N ASP A 6 12.19 19.80 11.89
CA ASP A 6 11.23 20.78 11.34
C ASP A 6 9.88 20.22 10.84
N SER A 7 9.69 18.90 10.86
CA SER A 7 8.49 18.28 10.26
C SER A 7 7.30 18.20 11.21
N ALA A 8 7.54 18.14 12.53
CA ALA A 8 6.46 18.02 13.53
C ALA A 8 5.78 19.38 13.81
N THR A 9 6.54 20.47 13.79
CA THR A 9 6.06 21.82 14.12
C THR A 9 5.11 22.39 13.06
N ARG A 10 5.30 22.07 11.77
CA ARG A 10 4.36 22.48 10.69
C ARG A 10 2.96 21.88 10.84
N ILE A 11 2.82 20.67 11.38
CA ILE A 11 1.49 20.03 11.54
C ILE A 11 0.67 20.72 12.63
N ILE A 12 1.33 21.31 13.65
CA ILE A 12 0.65 22.06 14.72
C ILE A 12 0.31 23.47 14.25
N ALA A 13 1.18 24.13 13.47
CA ALA A 13 0.94 25.48 12.96
C ALA A 13 -0.26 25.55 11.99
N GLU A 14 -0.52 24.54 11.17
CA GLU A 14 -1.64 24.55 10.21
C GLU A 14 -3.04 24.43 10.86
N ARG A 15 -3.15 24.04 12.13
CA ARG A 15 -4.46 23.91 12.82
C ARG A 15 -4.92 25.18 13.54
N VAL A 16 -4.05 26.19 13.71
CA VAL A 16 -4.28 27.28 14.67
C VAL A 16 -4.99 28.51 14.07
N GLU A 17 -4.99 28.73 12.76
CA GLU A 17 -5.50 29.99 12.18
C GLU A 17 -6.95 29.99 11.65
N SER A 18 -7.81 29.06 12.07
CA SER A 18 -9.20 28.97 11.58
C SER A 18 -10.25 29.25 12.67
N SER A 19 -10.07 30.31 13.46
CA SER A 19 -11.00 30.71 14.52
C SER A 19 -11.48 32.15 14.35
N SER A 20 -12.41 32.38 13.41
CA SER A 20 -13.51 33.35 13.58
C SER A 20 -14.48 33.28 12.39
N SER A 21 -15.72 32.87 12.67
CA SER A 21 -16.94 33.00 11.84
C SER A 21 -16.91 32.41 10.42
N GLY A 22 -17.40 31.16 10.31
CA GLY A 22 -17.57 30.42 9.07
C GLY A 22 -16.82 29.11 9.13
N LYS A 23 -17.47 27.97 8.85
CA LYS A 23 -16.85 26.62 8.84
C LYS A 23 -15.79 26.57 7.73
N ALA A 24 -14.64 27.19 7.92
CA ALA A 24 -13.50 27.08 7.04
C ALA A 24 -13.14 25.60 6.99
N ALA A 25 -13.28 24.97 5.83
CA ALA A 25 -12.86 23.58 5.66
C ALA A 25 -11.37 23.52 5.99
N SER A 26 -11.03 22.87 7.12
CA SER A 26 -9.64 22.70 7.56
C SER A 26 -8.85 22.11 6.39
N ARG A 27 -7.88 22.82 5.83
CA ARG A 27 -7.10 22.31 4.70
C ARG A 27 -5.84 21.61 5.23
N ILE A 28 -5.31 20.66 4.48
CA ILE A 28 -4.14 19.87 4.89
C ILE A 28 -3.14 19.83 3.74
N CYS A 29 -1.88 20.14 4.03
CA CYS A 29 -0.80 20.03 3.06
C CYS A 29 -0.43 18.56 2.78
N CYS A 30 -0.34 18.14 1.51
CA CYS A 30 0.17 16.83 1.13
C CYS A 30 1.66 16.75 1.41
N TYR A 31 2.10 15.67 2.06
CA TYR A 31 3.49 15.49 2.44
C TYR A 31 4.41 15.25 1.22
N GLN A 32 3.91 14.57 0.18
CA GLN A 32 4.66 14.25 -1.04
C GLN A 32 4.94 15.48 -1.90
N CYS A 33 3.95 16.35 -2.10
CA CYS A 33 4.01 17.40 -3.13
C CYS A 33 3.73 18.82 -2.60
N GLY A 34 3.47 18.98 -1.30
CA GLY A 34 3.19 20.28 -0.69
C GLY A 34 1.83 20.91 -1.05
N ARG A 35 1.02 20.27 -1.89
CA ARG A 35 -0.29 20.82 -2.29
C ARG A 35 -1.25 20.84 -1.12
N ILE A 36 -2.02 21.92 -1.01
CA ILE A 36 -3.09 22.05 -0.02
C ILE A 36 -4.31 21.28 -0.53
N VAL A 37 -4.77 20.29 0.23
CA VAL A 37 -5.85 19.36 -0.14
C VAL A 37 -6.95 19.39 0.93
N ALA A 38 -8.20 19.18 0.52
CA ALA A 38 -9.30 18.97 1.45
C ALA A 38 -9.09 17.65 2.23
N PRO A 39 -9.43 17.57 3.54
CA PRO A 39 -9.13 16.39 4.36
C PRO A 39 -9.74 15.10 3.82
N ASP A 40 -10.97 15.18 3.32
CA ASP A 40 -11.69 14.03 2.74
C ASP A 40 -11.05 13.52 1.44
N LEU A 41 -10.25 14.35 0.77
CA LEU A 41 -9.56 14.01 -0.47
C LEU A 41 -8.10 13.60 -0.29
N LEU A 42 -7.50 13.86 0.88
CA LEU A 42 -6.08 13.61 1.12
C LEU A 42 -5.67 12.16 0.79
N ARG A 43 -6.47 11.18 1.22
CA ARG A 43 -6.23 9.74 0.92
C ARG A 43 -6.21 9.48 -0.59
N SER A 44 -7.21 9.99 -1.30
CA SER A 44 -7.27 9.79 -2.75
C SER A 44 -6.07 10.43 -3.42
N HIS A 45 -5.74 11.66 -3.04
CA HIS A 45 -4.61 12.41 -3.59
C HIS A 45 -3.27 11.69 -3.39
N VAL A 46 -2.99 11.22 -2.17
CA VAL A 46 -1.78 10.43 -1.90
C VAL A 46 -1.81 9.07 -2.60
N GLY A 47 -2.99 8.46 -2.71
CA GLY A 47 -3.20 7.26 -3.51
C GLY A 47 -2.81 7.43 -4.98
N GLU A 48 -3.03 8.60 -5.58
CA GLU A 48 -2.56 8.89 -6.94
C GLU A 48 -1.03 8.86 -7.03
N HIS A 49 -0.33 9.48 -6.08
CA HIS A 49 1.14 9.44 -6.02
C HIS A 49 1.64 8.00 -5.89
N ILE A 50 1.02 7.20 -5.01
CA ILE A 50 1.37 5.78 -4.83
C ILE A 50 1.18 5.00 -6.13
N LEU A 51 0.03 5.18 -6.79
CA LEU A 51 -0.25 4.44 -8.01
C LEU A 51 0.68 4.86 -9.17
N ARG A 52 0.99 6.15 -9.31
CA ARG A 52 1.99 6.61 -10.29
C ARG A 52 3.37 6.00 -10.05
N ALA A 53 3.81 5.99 -8.79
CA ALA A 53 5.08 5.35 -8.42
C ALA A 53 5.09 3.85 -8.76
N LEU A 54 4.00 3.13 -8.47
CA LEU A 54 3.86 1.71 -8.82
C LEU A 54 3.75 1.45 -10.32
N LEU A 55 3.39 2.46 -11.11
CA LEU A 55 3.34 2.42 -12.57
C LEU A 55 4.63 2.96 -13.23
N GLY A 56 5.67 3.26 -12.43
CA GLY A 56 6.92 3.81 -12.94
C GLY A 56 6.79 5.22 -13.54
N VAL A 57 5.69 5.92 -13.24
CA VAL A 57 5.45 7.29 -13.71
C VAL A 57 6.18 8.26 -12.80
N GLU A 58 7.20 8.93 -13.34
CA GLU A 58 7.96 9.93 -12.61
C GLU A 58 7.13 11.21 -12.37
N GLU A 59 7.12 11.68 -11.13
CA GLU A 59 6.49 12.93 -10.72
C GLU A 59 7.57 13.96 -10.36
N THR A 60 7.82 14.92 -11.26
CA THR A 60 8.91 15.91 -11.12
C THR A 60 8.71 16.93 -10.00
N ASN A 61 7.48 17.08 -9.50
CA ASN A 61 7.10 18.10 -8.51
C ASN A 61 6.91 17.54 -7.09
N LEU A 62 7.54 16.41 -6.77
CA LEU A 62 7.50 15.86 -5.42
C LEU A 62 8.58 16.50 -4.54
N GLN A 63 8.18 16.97 -3.37
CA GLN A 63 9.08 17.34 -2.28
C GLN A 63 9.72 16.10 -1.65
N GLU A 64 8.95 15.01 -1.54
CA GLU A 64 9.44 13.71 -1.09
C GLU A 64 8.84 12.59 -1.95
N LYS A 65 9.69 11.66 -2.39
CA LYS A 65 9.26 10.49 -3.16
C LYS A 65 8.34 9.60 -2.32
N VAL A 66 7.39 8.93 -2.98
CA VAL A 66 6.61 7.87 -2.32
C VAL A 66 7.54 6.72 -1.95
N HIS A 67 7.38 6.19 -0.73
CA HIS A 67 8.14 5.03 -0.30
C HIS A 67 7.72 3.79 -1.09
N ARG A 68 8.70 3.00 -1.55
CA ARG A 68 8.42 1.82 -2.39
C ARG A 68 7.78 0.68 -1.62
N HIS A 69 8.19 0.47 -0.36
CA HIS A 69 7.69 -0.63 0.46
C HIS A 69 6.60 -0.20 1.43
N TYR A 70 5.39 -0.71 1.24
CA TYR A 70 4.21 -0.43 2.06
C TYR A 70 3.93 1.07 2.32
N PRO A 71 3.82 1.91 1.28
CA PRO A 71 3.47 3.31 1.48
C PRO A 71 2.12 3.49 2.18
N CYS A 72 2.05 4.51 3.04
CA CYS A 72 0.83 4.90 3.74
C CYS A 72 -0.11 5.66 2.80
N GLY A 73 -1.38 5.25 2.74
CA GLY A 73 -2.40 5.96 1.97
C GLY A 73 -2.69 7.41 2.39
N PHE A 74 -2.12 7.92 3.48
CA PHE A 74 -2.29 9.32 3.94
C PHE A 74 -1.06 10.20 3.82
N CYS A 75 0.13 9.61 3.78
CA CYS A 75 1.37 10.38 3.78
C CYS A 75 2.47 9.77 2.92
N GLY A 76 2.21 8.74 2.12
CA GLY A 76 3.12 8.11 1.16
C GLY A 76 4.40 7.48 1.74
N ARG A 77 4.67 7.64 3.04
CA ARG A 77 5.79 7.04 3.77
C ARG A 77 5.46 5.67 4.32
N THR A 78 6.47 4.92 4.74
CA THR A 78 6.28 3.63 5.45
C THR A 78 6.07 3.83 6.97
N GLY A 79 5.90 2.73 7.71
CA GLY A 79 5.79 2.71 9.17
C GLY A 79 4.42 3.10 9.75
N CYS A 80 3.47 3.54 8.92
CA CYS A 80 2.12 3.86 9.37
C CYS A 80 1.23 2.61 9.37
N GLN A 81 0.67 2.27 10.52
CA GLN A 81 -0.28 1.16 10.65
C GLN A 81 -1.69 1.57 10.23
N ILE A 82 -2.42 0.62 9.63
CA ILE A 82 -3.82 0.73 9.24
C ILE A 82 -4.56 -0.52 9.74
N SER A 83 -5.79 -0.34 10.22
CA SER A 83 -6.64 -1.42 10.70
C SER A 83 -8.09 -1.16 10.31
N LEU A 84 -8.91 -2.21 10.31
CA LEU A 84 -10.35 -2.14 10.08
C LEU A 84 -11.06 -2.54 11.37
N LEU A 85 -11.65 -1.56 12.07
CA LEU A 85 -12.45 -1.84 13.25
C LEU A 85 -13.86 -2.26 12.83
N LYS A 86 -14.29 -3.44 13.30
CA LYS A 86 -15.65 -3.92 13.08
C LYS A 86 -16.63 -3.06 13.89
N THR A 87 -17.63 -2.51 13.22
CA THR A 87 -18.78 -1.83 13.81
C THR A 87 -20.02 -2.71 13.69
N SER A 88 -21.19 -2.26 14.19
CA SER A 88 -22.44 -3.03 14.09
C SER A 88 -22.86 -3.34 12.65
N SER A 89 -22.56 -2.44 11.70
CA SER A 89 -23.04 -2.54 10.31
C SER A 89 -21.94 -2.52 9.25
N SER A 90 -20.69 -2.20 9.61
CA SER A 90 -19.61 -2.02 8.64
C SER A 90 -18.21 -2.15 9.26
N TYR A 91 -17.17 -1.90 8.46
CA TYR A 91 -15.80 -1.72 8.96
C TYR A 91 -15.39 -0.24 8.87
N GLN A 92 -14.82 0.28 9.96
CA GLN A 92 -14.26 1.61 10.03
C GLN A 92 -12.73 1.55 9.91
N PRO A 93 -12.14 2.18 8.87
CA PRO A 93 -10.70 2.36 8.78
C PRO A 93 -10.16 3.22 9.92
N VAL A 94 -9.07 2.77 10.55
CA VAL A 94 -8.33 3.51 11.59
C VAL A 94 -6.84 3.41 11.29
N SER A 95 -6.17 4.57 11.21
CA SER A 95 -4.73 4.65 10.96
C SER A 95 -4.02 5.38 12.10
N ARG A 96 -2.79 4.96 12.39
CA ARG A 96 -1.86 5.65 13.30
C ARG A 96 -1.04 6.76 12.62
N CYS A 97 -1.31 7.06 11.35
CA CYS A 97 -0.67 8.16 10.65
C CYS A 97 -1.08 9.51 11.27
N LEU A 98 -0.12 10.40 11.52
CA LEU A 98 -0.40 11.76 12.04
C LEU A 98 -1.29 12.60 11.11
N ARG A 99 -1.32 12.24 9.82
CA ARG A 99 -2.16 12.88 8.79
C ARG A 99 -3.48 12.14 8.53
N ALA A 100 -3.78 11.09 9.28
CA ALA A 100 -4.98 10.28 9.09
C ALA A 100 -6.25 11.13 9.18
N GLN A 101 -7.12 10.99 8.17
CA GLN A 101 -8.44 11.60 8.12
C GLN A 101 -9.51 10.52 8.21
N LYS A 102 -10.68 10.88 8.75
CA LYS A 102 -11.83 9.96 8.78
C LYS A 102 -12.37 9.80 7.36
N PHE A 103 -12.64 8.55 6.98
CA PHE A 103 -13.31 8.22 5.72
C PHE A 103 -14.09 6.92 5.89
N THR A 104 -15.05 6.66 5.00
CA THR A 104 -15.79 5.40 4.96
C THR A 104 -15.16 4.44 3.95
N LEU A 105 -15.18 3.15 4.26
CA LEU A 105 -14.60 2.15 3.36
C LEU A 105 -15.32 2.11 2.00
N ALA A 106 -16.65 2.33 1.99
CA ALA A 106 -17.44 2.40 0.77
C ALA A 106 -17.01 3.55 -0.15
N ALA A 107 -16.77 4.75 0.40
CA ALA A 107 -16.28 5.89 -0.37
C ALA A 107 -14.87 5.63 -0.91
N ALA A 108 -14.00 5.01 -0.11
CA ALA A 108 -12.63 4.71 -0.55
C ALA A 108 -12.54 3.67 -1.67
N LYS A 109 -13.52 2.78 -1.79
CA LYS A 109 -13.59 1.78 -2.86
C LYS A 109 -14.21 2.31 -4.17
N LYS A 110 -14.80 3.51 -4.15
CA LYS A 110 -15.50 4.08 -5.30
C LYS A 110 -14.61 5.10 -6.03
N HIS A 111 -14.29 4.80 -7.28
CA HIS A 111 -13.66 5.77 -8.18
C HIS A 111 -14.65 6.87 -8.58
N SER A 112 -14.19 8.12 -8.62
CA SER A 112 -14.91 9.28 -9.15
C SER A 112 -13.94 10.35 -9.64
N ASN A 113 -14.44 11.35 -10.37
CA ASN A 113 -13.62 12.49 -10.83
C ASN A 113 -12.95 13.24 -9.67
N ARG A 114 -13.62 13.32 -8.51
CA ARG A 114 -13.09 13.97 -7.30
C ARG A 114 -12.15 13.06 -6.49
N MET A 115 -12.38 11.74 -6.56
CA MET A 115 -11.60 10.72 -5.87
C MET A 115 -11.12 9.66 -6.86
N LYS A 116 -10.02 9.96 -7.55
CA LYS A 116 -9.50 9.11 -8.61
C LYS A 116 -8.94 7.78 -8.09
N SER A 117 -8.40 7.77 -6.87
CA SER A 117 -7.80 6.57 -6.28
C SER A 117 -8.78 5.80 -5.39
N THR A 118 -8.82 4.49 -5.63
CA THR A 118 -9.55 3.49 -4.85
C THR A 118 -8.70 2.82 -3.77
N ASN A 119 -7.57 3.45 -3.37
CA ASN A 119 -6.63 2.90 -2.37
C ASN A 119 -7.27 2.73 -0.97
N ALA A 120 -8.00 1.65 -0.77
CA ALA A 120 -8.72 1.36 0.46
C ALA A 120 -7.97 0.32 1.30
N PRO A 121 -8.13 0.29 2.63
CA PRO A 121 -7.67 -0.84 3.43
C PRO A 121 -8.48 -2.10 3.13
N ILE A 122 -7.80 -3.23 3.03
CA ILE A 122 -8.38 -4.53 2.69
C ILE A 122 -7.71 -5.60 3.58
N HIS A 123 -8.48 -6.57 4.07
CA HIS A 123 -7.92 -7.75 4.70
C HIS A 123 -7.22 -8.63 3.66
N CYS A 124 -6.08 -9.22 4.00
CA CYS A 124 -5.50 -10.27 3.17
C CYS A 124 -6.28 -11.57 3.37
N ASP A 125 -6.92 -12.10 2.34
CA ASP A 125 -7.70 -13.34 2.46
C ASP A 125 -6.82 -14.59 2.69
N LEU A 126 -5.53 -14.50 2.33
CA LEU A 126 -4.55 -15.59 2.47
C LEU A 126 -3.89 -15.65 3.85
N CYS A 127 -3.93 -14.56 4.61
CA CYS A 127 -3.38 -14.55 5.97
C CYS A 127 -4.32 -15.26 6.94
N ASP A 128 -3.70 -15.94 7.90
CA ASP A 128 -4.40 -16.47 9.05
C ASP A 128 -4.99 -15.36 9.91
N VAL A 129 -6.04 -15.72 10.65
CA VAL A 129 -6.63 -14.85 11.65
C VAL A 129 -5.69 -14.79 12.84
N ASP A 130 -5.33 -13.58 13.27
CA ASP A 130 -4.51 -13.39 14.45
C ASP A 130 -5.23 -13.97 15.70
N PRO A 131 -4.57 -14.85 16.47
CA PRO A 131 -5.23 -15.57 17.55
C PRO A 131 -5.62 -14.67 18.73
N ALA A 132 -4.94 -13.53 18.92
CA ALA A 132 -5.20 -12.60 20.01
C ALA A 132 -6.32 -11.61 19.66
N THR A 133 -6.26 -11.01 18.46
CA THR A 133 -7.21 -9.98 18.01
C THR A 133 -8.42 -10.56 17.30
N LYS A 134 -8.36 -11.82 16.87
CA LYS A 134 -9.34 -12.50 16.01
C LYS A 134 -9.59 -11.76 14.69
N GLN A 135 -8.59 -11.05 14.18
CA GLN A 135 -8.66 -10.28 12.94
C GLN A 135 -7.59 -10.71 11.94
N LYS A 136 -7.92 -10.64 10.64
CA LYS A 136 -6.91 -10.77 9.59
C LYS A 136 -6.12 -9.47 9.44
N PRO A 137 -4.82 -9.51 9.09
CA PRO A 137 -4.04 -8.31 8.83
C PRO A 137 -4.65 -7.49 7.69
N VAL A 138 -4.50 -6.17 7.81
CA VAL A 138 -5.08 -5.18 6.89
C VAL A 138 -3.95 -4.43 6.20
N PHE A 139 -4.06 -4.31 4.88
CA PHE A 139 -3.11 -3.55 4.06
C PHE A 139 -3.86 -2.55 3.20
N TRP A 140 -3.19 -1.46 2.81
CA TRP A 140 -3.68 -0.63 1.72
C TRP A 140 -3.78 -1.48 0.45
N LYS A 141 -4.83 -1.28 -0.35
CA LYS A 141 -5.07 -1.98 -1.61
C LYS A 141 -3.82 -2.09 -2.44
N TYR A 142 -3.11 -0.98 -2.61
CA TYR A 142 -1.93 -0.96 -3.46
C TYR A 142 -0.70 -1.68 -2.88
N ASN A 143 -0.70 -1.93 -1.57
CA ASN A 143 0.38 -2.67 -0.90
C ASN A 143 0.14 -4.19 -0.94
N MET A 144 -1.04 -4.64 -1.40
CA MET A 144 -1.42 -6.05 -1.31
C MET A 144 -0.58 -6.95 -2.22
N PHE A 145 -0.18 -6.47 -3.40
CA PHE A 145 0.67 -7.26 -4.31
C PHE A 145 2.04 -7.53 -3.71
N GLN A 146 2.67 -6.50 -3.14
CA GLN A 146 3.93 -6.65 -2.41
C GLN A 146 3.77 -7.63 -1.23
N HIS A 147 2.67 -7.51 -0.47
CA HIS A 147 2.37 -8.41 0.62
C HIS A 147 2.25 -9.88 0.17
N ILE A 148 1.51 -10.14 -0.91
CA ILE A 148 1.35 -11.48 -1.46
C ILE A 148 2.69 -12.04 -1.94
N HIS A 149 3.49 -11.24 -2.64
CA HIS A 149 4.82 -11.63 -3.07
C HIS A 149 5.71 -12.06 -1.89
N GLU A 150 5.76 -11.25 -0.83
CA GLU A 150 6.66 -11.48 0.31
C GLU A 150 6.17 -12.55 1.29
N LYS A 151 4.85 -12.64 1.52
CA LYS A 151 4.25 -13.46 2.59
C LYS A 151 3.47 -14.66 2.07
N HIS A 152 3.12 -14.68 0.79
CA HIS A 152 2.38 -15.77 0.16
C HIS A 152 3.03 -16.17 -1.18
N PRO A 153 4.32 -16.57 -1.18
CA PRO A 153 5.05 -16.87 -2.43
C PRO A 153 4.42 -18.00 -3.26
N SER A 154 3.63 -18.89 -2.63
CA SER A 154 2.84 -19.92 -3.34
C SER A 154 1.70 -19.36 -4.21
N HIS A 155 1.35 -18.09 -4.04
CA HIS A 155 0.33 -17.34 -4.79
C HIS A 155 0.95 -16.25 -5.65
N TRP A 156 2.27 -16.28 -5.86
CA TRP A 156 3.00 -15.36 -6.72
C TRP A 156 3.74 -16.15 -7.80
N ASP A 157 3.57 -15.74 -9.05
CA ASP A 157 4.33 -16.27 -10.16
C ASP A 157 5.50 -15.33 -10.47
N PRO A 158 6.75 -15.72 -10.20
CA PRO A 158 7.92 -14.87 -10.44
C PRO A 158 8.16 -14.62 -11.94
N ALA A 159 7.77 -15.54 -12.83
CA ALA A 159 8.02 -15.38 -14.27
C ALA A 159 7.16 -14.26 -14.88
N THR A 160 5.93 -14.14 -14.40
CA THR A 160 4.98 -13.11 -14.88
C THR A 160 4.85 -11.93 -13.93
N SER A 161 5.41 -12.03 -12.72
CA SER A 161 5.25 -11.06 -11.63
C SER A 161 3.78 -10.76 -11.33
N ARG A 162 2.98 -11.83 -11.27
CA ARG A 162 1.53 -11.75 -11.04
C ARG A 162 1.09 -12.68 -9.93
N THR A 163 -0.04 -12.32 -9.34
CA THR A 163 -0.72 -13.20 -8.40
C THR A 163 -1.36 -14.38 -9.14
N THR A 164 -1.33 -15.54 -8.51
CA THR A 164 -1.98 -16.76 -9.01
C THR A 164 -2.84 -17.37 -7.93
N ARG A 165 -3.83 -18.18 -8.33
CA ARG A 165 -4.68 -18.98 -7.41
C ARG A 165 -5.45 -18.15 -6.38
N LEU A 166 -5.70 -16.87 -6.66
CA LEU A 166 -6.56 -16.02 -5.83
C LEU A 166 -8.03 -16.22 -6.20
N SER A 167 -8.93 -16.02 -5.24
CA SER A 167 -10.36 -15.99 -5.51
C SER A 167 -10.71 -14.78 -6.39
N LYS A 168 -11.73 -14.92 -7.26
CA LYS A 168 -12.20 -13.81 -8.12
C LYS A 168 -12.59 -12.57 -7.31
N THR A 169 -13.19 -12.78 -6.13
CA THR A 169 -13.57 -11.70 -5.21
C THR A 169 -12.36 -10.96 -4.67
N PHE A 170 -11.29 -11.68 -4.32
CA PHE A 170 -10.07 -11.07 -3.79
C PHE A 170 -9.31 -10.31 -4.88
N ILE A 171 -9.20 -10.87 -6.10
CA ILE A 171 -8.64 -10.18 -7.28
C ILE A 171 -9.36 -8.85 -7.51
N LYS A 172 -10.69 -8.87 -7.57
CA LYS A 172 -11.51 -7.65 -7.74
C LYS A 172 -11.29 -6.61 -6.62
N ALA A 173 -10.97 -7.06 -5.41
CA ALA A 173 -10.71 -6.15 -4.29
C ALA A 173 -9.35 -5.44 -4.44
N ILE A 174 -8.32 -6.12 -4.94
CA ILE A 174 -6.94 -5.63 -4.96
C ILE A 174 -6.56 -4.94 -6.27
N ASP A 175 -7.20 -5.29 -7.39
CA ASP A 175 -6.92 -4.73 -8.72
C ASP A 175 -7.38 -3.28 -8.85
N ALA A 176 -6.51 -2.40 -9.35
CA ALA A 176 -6.91 -1.07 -9.82
C ALA A 176 -7.71 -1.19 -11.12
N GLU A 177 -8.84 -0.49 -11.21
CA GLU A 177 -9.68 -0.55 -12.42
C GLU A 177 -9.04 0.23 -13.57
N LEU A 178 -9.27 -0.17 -14.82
CA LEU A 178 -8.69 0.49 -15.99
C LEU A 178 -8.99 2.00 -16.04
N LYS A 179 -10.22 2.40 -15.71
CA LYS A 179 -10.62 3.82 -15.65
C LYS A 179 -9.83 4.62 -14.60
N GLU A 180 -9.49 3.98 -13.48
CA GLU A 180 -8.70 4.57 -12.41
C GLU A 180 -7.26 4.76 -12.87
N LEU A 181 -6.68 3.74 -13.52
CA LEU A 181 -5.34 3.81 -14.12
C LEU A 181 -5.27 4.94 -15.17
N GLN A 182 -6.22 4.98 -16.09
CA GLN A 182 -6.30 6.01 -17.13
C GLN A 182 -6.47 7.43 -16.55
N ALA A 183 -7.24 7.59 -15.47
CA ALA A 183 -7.46 8.89 -14.84
C ALA A 183 -6.23 9.43 -14.08
N ILE A 184 -5.35 8.53 -13.62
CA ILE A 184 -4.18 8.84 -12.78
C ILE A 184 -2.90 8.93 -13.61
N ALA A 185 -2.73 8.01 -14.55
CA ALA A 185 -1.56 7.82 -15.38
C ALA A 185 -1.98 7.53 -16.83
N PRO A 186 -2.52 8.52 -17.56
CA PRO A 186 -2.92 8.33 -18.95
C PRO A 186 -1.71 7.91 -19.79
N GLY A 187 -1.88 6.85 -20.58
CA GLY A 187 -0.80 6.30 -21.41
C GLY A 187 0.11 5.30 -20.68
N ALA A 188 -0.10 5.01 -19.40
CA ALA A 188 0.54 3.86 -18.77
C ALA A 188 0.06 2.57 -19.45
N THR A 189 0.97 1.92 -20.19
CA THR A 189 0.71 0.71 -20.97
C THR A 189 0.93 -0.58 -20.17
N GLN A 190 1.45 -0.46 -18.95
CA GLN A 190 1.92 -1.62 -18.20
C GLN A 190 0.84 -2.22 -17.29
N PRO A 191 0.86 -3.55 -17.13
CA PRO A 191 -0.01 -4.17 -16.14
C PRO A 191 0.41 -3.74 -14.74
N TYR A 192 -0.58 -3.34 -13.96
CA TYR A 192 -0.43 -3.19 -12.52
C TYR A 192 -0.59 -4.58 -11.87
N PRO A 193 0.30 -4.98 -10.94
CA PRO A 193 1.51 -4.28 -10.49
C PRO A 193 2.70 -4.48 -11.45
N ILE A 194 3.62 -3.51 -11.47
CA ILE A 194 4.93 -3.70 -12.09
C ILE A 194 5.82 -4.49 -11.11
N PRO A 195 6.56 -5.52 -11.55
CA PRO A 195 7.64 -6.08 -10.74
C PRO A 195 8.60 -4.99 -10.29
N ASP A 196 8.98 -5.00 -9.02
CA ASP A 196 10.02 -4.09 -8.54
C ASP A 196 11.33 -4.40 -9.30
N PRO A 197 11.89 -3.45 -10.08
CA PRO A 197 13.11 -3.69 -10.84
C PRO A 197 14.32 -3.97 -9.93
N ASP A 198 14.24 -3.62 -8.64
CA ASP A 198 15.28 -3.94 -7.66
C ASP A 198 15.10 -5.36 -7.07
N VAL A 199 13.97 -6.03 -7.38
CA VAL A 199 13.70 -7.44 -7.05
C VAL A 199 13.86 -8.30 -8.30
N VAL A 200 14.89 -8.04 -9.11
CA VAL A 200 15.45 -9.08 -9.97
C VAL A 200 16.11 -10.07 -9.01
N SER A 201 15.45 -11.20 -8.79
CA SER A 201 15.98 -12.32 -8.02
C SER A 201 17.42 -12.58 -8.43
N GLU A 202 18.37 -12.41 -7.50
CA GLU A 202 19.70 -12.99 -7.70
C GLU A 202 19.50 -14.45 -8.12
N PRO A 203 20.17 -14.92 -9.18
CA PRO A 203 20.05 -16.31 -9.61
C PRO A 203 20.29 -17.20 -8.39
N ARG A 204 19.29 -18.01 -8.04
CA ARG A 204 19.43 -19.00 -6.97
C ARG A 204 20.67 -19.81 -7.32
N ARG A 205 21.73 -19.65 -6.53
CA ARG A 205 22.88 -20.54 -6.60
C ARG A 205 22.33 -21.91 -6.24
N ASP A 206 22.25 -22.78 -7.23
CA ASP A 206 21.92 -24.19 -7.03
C ASP A 206 22.89 -24.71 -5.98
N VAL A 207 22.38 -24.99 -4.79
CA VAL A 207 23.14 -25.66 -3.75
C VAL A 207 23.22 -27.10 -4.21
N ASP A 208 24.37 -27.46 -4.77
CA ASP A 208 24.74 -28.82 -5.15
C ASP A 208 24.73 -29.69 -3.87
N ASP A 209 23.60 -30.38 -3.61
CA ASP A 209 23.47 -31.38 -2.55
C ASP A 209 24.24 -32.64 -2.96
N GLY A 210 25.55 -32.56 -2.81
CA GLY A 210 26.48 -33.68 -2.95
C GLY A 210 26.37 -34.68 -1.80
N SER A 211 25.19 -35.23 -1.51
CA SER A 211 25.02 -36.33 -0.55
C SER A 211 25.35 -37.68 -1.20
N LYS A 212 26.65 -38.03 -1.20
CA LYS A 212 27.10 -39.41 -1.47
C LYS A 212 26.84 -40.28 -0.23
N HIS A 213 25.75 -41.07 -0.24
CA HIS A 213 25.55 -42.16 0.71
C HIS A 213 26.37 -43.38 0.32
N ALA A 214 27.41 -43.68 1.11
CA ALA A 214 28.18 -44.91 1.04
C ALA A 214 27.57 -45.97 1.97
N SER A 215 26.88 -46.96 1.39
CA SER A 215 26.46 -48.18 2.10
C SER A 215 27.66 -49.08 2.40
N LYS A 216 28.00 -49.24 3.69
CA LYS A 216 28.87 -50.33 4.15
C LYS A 216 28.03 -51.49 4.66
N ARG A 217 28.19 -52.65 4.01
CA ARG A 217 27.62 -53.95 4.33
C ARG A 217 28.45 -54.58 5.46
N ILE A 218 27.87 -54.78 6.64
CA ILE A 218 28.48 -55.55 7.73
C ILE A 218 28.13 -57.03 7.50
N LYS A 219 29.14 -57.88 7.35
CA LYS A 219 29.00 -59.34 7.41
C LYS A 219 29.34 -59.78 8.84
N PHE A 220 28.43 -60.51 9.47
CA PHE A 220 28.72 -61.29 10.69
C PHE A 220 29.24 -62.67 10.27
N SER A 221 30.27 -63.13 10.96
CA SER A 221 30.77 -64.51 10.99
C SER A 221 30.82 -64.96 12.43
#